data_AF-A0A1F5BTQ2-F1
#
_entry.id   AF-A0A1F5BTQ2-F1
#
_cell.length_a   1.000
_cell.length_b   1.000
_cell.length_c   1.000
_cell.angle_alpha   90.00
_cell.angle_beta   90.00
_cell.angle_gamma   90.00
#
_symmetry.space_group_name_H-M   'P 1'
#
loop_
_entity.id
_entity.type
_entity.pdbx_description
1 polymer ?
#
loop_
_entity_poly.entity_id
_entity_poly.type
_entity_poly.pdbx_seq_one_letter_code
_entity_poly.pdbx_strand_id
1 'polypeptide(L)'
;MQGNINQLIQLIAKHFTFDEKTYPELKGASEEERLAFAVKHSALHFAKTAGKIAAVSEDADHGGAIDTVDLKINTTKALISILRLAELLNMSEKDLIKAIEEKYNDRISPTE
;
A
#
# COMPACT_ATOMS: atom_id res chain seq x y z
N MET A 1 21.83 2.17 0.24
CA MET A 1 20.86 1.12 0.61
C MET A 1 20.17 0.70 -0.67
N GLN A 2 20.49 -0.49 -1.21
CA GLN A 2 19.65 -1.10 -2.25
C GLN A 2 18.30 -1.40 -1.59
N GLY A 3 17.25 -0.70 -2.03
CA GLY A 3 15.90 -0.87 -1.50
C GLY A 3 15.34 -2.21 -1.98
N ASN A 4 15.07 -3.11 -1.04
CA ASN A 4 14.43 -4.39 -1.32
C ASN A 4 12.94 -4.29 -0.90
N ILE A 5 12.01 -4.74 -1.75
CA ILE A 5 10.57 -4.59 -1.49
C ILE A 5 10.15 -5.36 -0.24
N ASN A 6 10.73 -6.53 0.03
CA ASN A 6 10.46 -7.27 1.27
C ASN A 6 10.86 -6.49 2.52
N GLN A 7 11.97 -5.75 2.48
CA GLN A 7 12.37 -4.90 3.62
C GLN A 7 11.34 -3.79 3.86
N LEU A 8 10.79 -3.19 2.81
CA LEU A 8 9.72 -2.20 2.93
C LEU A 8 8.44 -2.81 3.49
N ILE A 9 8.05 -4.00 3.01
CA ILE A 9 6.91 -4.77 3.52
C ILE A 9 7.06 -4.99 5.03
N GLN A 10 8.22 -5.49 5.48
CA GLN A 10 8.50 -5.76 6.88
C GLN A 10 8.51 -4.48 7.73
N LEU A 11 9.11 -3.41 7.22
CA LEU A 11 9.14 -2.12 7.90
C LEU A 11 7.73 -1.58 8.10
N ILE A 12 6.90 -1.63 7.05
CA ILE A 12 5.50 -1.18 7.11
C ILE A 12 4.70 -2.04 8.09
N ALA A 13 4.80 -3.38 8.00
CA ALA A 13 4.08 -4.29 8.90
C ALA A 13 4.41 -4.03 10.38
N LYS A 14 5.68 -3.74 10.68
CA LYS A 14 6.14 -3.37 12.04
C LYS A 14 5.49 -2.09 12.57
N HIS A 15 5.23 -1.11 11.70
CA HIS A 15 4.68 0.19 12.10
C HIS A 15 3.15 0.25 12.05
N PHE A 16 2.50 -0.64 11.31
CA PHE A 16 1.05 -0.71 11.13
C PHE A 16 0.50 -2.03 11.67
N THR A 17 0.49 -2.16 13.00
CA THR A 17 -0.02 -3.35 13.70
C THR A 17 -1.54 -3.30 13.84
N PHE A 18 -2.19 -4.44 13.64
CA PHE A 18 -3.64 -4.62 13.82
C PHE A 18 -3.90 -5.44 15.08
N ASP A 19 -3.67 -4.81 16.22
CA ASP A 19 -3.82 -5.40 17.55
C ASP A 19 -4.89 -4.66 18.38
N GLU A 20 -5.28 -5.25 19.51
CA GLU A 20 -6.30 -4.68 20.39
C GLU A 20 -5.84 -3.44 21.18
N LYS A 21 -4.53 -3.18 21.21
CA LYS A 21 -3.98 -1.98 21.82
C LYS A 21 -4.21 -0.76 20.93
N THR A 22 -4.14 -0.96 19.62
CA THR A 22 -4.34 0.07 18.60
C THR A 22 -5.82 0.15 18.19
N TYR A 23 -6.49 -0.99 18.09
CA TYR A 23 -7.88 -1.15 17.67
C TYR A 23 -8.67 -1.94 18.72
N PRO A 24 -9.25 -1.29 19.74
CA PRO A 24 -9.98 -1.97 20.81
C PRO A 24 -11.11 -2.89 20.32
N GLU A 25 -11.67 -2.64 19.14
CA GLU A 25 -12.67 -3.51 18.50
C GLU A 25 -12.15 -4.91 18.14
N LEU A 26 -10.83 -5.09 18.08
CA LEU A 26 -10.21 -6.40 17.85
C LEU A 26 -10.08 -7.23 19.13
N LYS A 27 -10.51 -6.72 20.28
CA LYS A 27 -10.46 -7.47 21.54
C LYS A 27 -11.33 -8.72 21.45
N GLY A 28 -10.70 -9.89 21.61
CA GLY A 28 -11.38 -11.19 21.50
C GLY A 28 -11.70 -11.62 20.06
N ALA A 29 -11.29 -10.86 19.05
CA ALA A 29 -11.45 -11.25 17.65
C ALA A 29 -10.54 -12.45 17.32
N SER A 30 -11.09 -13.39 16.54
CA SER A 30 -10.36 -14.48 15.90
C SER A 30 -9.33 -13.97 14.89
N GLU A 31 -8.41 -14.84 14.45
CA GLU A 31 -7.42 -14.49 13.43
C GLU A 31 -8.08 -14.08 12.10
N GLU A 32 -9.16 -14.77 11.71
CA GLU A 32 -9.90 -14.46 10.49
C GLU A 32 -10.59 -13.08 10.57
N GLU A 33 -11.21 -12.75 11.70
CA GLU A 33 -11.82 -11.44 11.92
C GLU A 33 -10.77 -10.32 11.94
N ARG A 34 -9.61 -10.57 12.56
CA ARG A 34 -8.49 -9.61 12.57
C ARG A 34 -7.95 -9.40 11.16
N LEU A 35 -7.80 -10.46 10.37
CA LEU A 35 -7.37 -10.37 8.98
C LEU A 35 -8.39 -9.59 8.14
N ALA A 36 -9.68 -9.92 8.25
CA ALA A 36 -10.75 -9.23 7.53
C ALA A 36 -10.78 -7.72 7.87
N PHE A 37 -10.62 -7.38 9.15
CA PHE A 37 -10.48 -6.00 9.59
C PHE A 37 -9.27 -5.32 8.97
N ALA A 38 -8.08 -5.94 9.07
CA ALA A 38 -6.84 -5.40 8.58
C ALA A 38 -6.86 -5.14 7.06
N VAL A 39 -7.42 -6.08 6.29
CA VAL A 39 -7.59 -5.96 4.84
C VAL A 39 -8.56 -4.82 4.51
N LYS A 40 -9.74 -4.78 5.14
CA LYS A 40 -10.72 -3.71 4.95
C LYS A 40 -10.11 -2.34 5.29
N HIS A 41 -9.42 -2.25 6.42
CA HIS A 41 -8.83 -1.00 6.90
C HIS A 41 -7.76 -0.49 5.94
N SER A 42 -6.86 -1.37 5.49
CA SER A 42 -5.80 -1.02 4.55
C SER A 42 -6.36 -0.63 3.17
N ALA A 43 -7.38 -1.33 2.68
CA ALA A 43 -8.08 -0.99 1.43
C ALA A 43 -8.79 0.38 1.51
N LEU A 44 -9.40 0.73 2.65
CA LEU A 44 -10.02 2.03 2.86
C LEU A 44 -8.99 3.17 2.84
N HIS A 45 -7.81 2.98 3.47
CA HIS A 45 -6.72 3.98 3.39
C HIS A 45 -6.19 4.14 1.97
N PHE A 46 -6.06 3.04 1.23
CA PHE A 46 -5.70 3.10 -0.18
C PHE A 46 -6.73 3.90 -0.99
N ALA A 47 -8.03 3.59 -0.87
CA ALA A 47 -9.10 4.30 -1.57
C ALA A 47 -9.15 5.79 -1.23
N LYS A 48 -9.03 6.15 0.06
CA LYS A 48 -8.96 7.54 0.50
C LYS A 48 -7.78 8.28 -0.11
N THR A 49 -6.64 7.62 -0.22
CA THR A 49 -5.41 8.20 -0.79
C THR A 49 -5.53 8.35 -2.31
N ALA A 50 -6.09 7.36 -3.00
CA ALA A 50 -6.40 7.43 -4.42
C ALA A 50 -7.35 8.60 -4.74
N GLY A 51 -8.36 8.84 -3.91
CA GLY A 51 -9.25 9.99 -4.05
C GLY A 51 -8.53 11.34 -3.94
N LYS A 52 -7.50 11.46 -3.08
CA LYS A 52 -6.68 12.67 -3.00
C LYS A 52 -5.82 12.88 -4.24
N ILE A 53 -5.24 11.81 -4.77
CA ILE A 53 -4.48 11.85 -6.03
C ILE A 53 -5.41 12.33 -7.16
N ALA A 54 -6.63 11.79 -7.23
CA ALA A 54 -7.62 12.18 -8.22
C ALA A 54 -8.03 13.66 -8.08
N ALA A 55 -8.22 14.15 -6.85
CA ALA A 55 -8.55 15.56 -6.60
C ALA A 55 -7.46 16.52 -7.13
N VAL A 56 -6.18 16.19 -6.95
CA VAL A 56 -5.09 17.00 -7.52
C VAL A 56 -5.13 17.03 -9.05
N SER A 57 -5.48 15.91 -9.68
CA SER A 57 -5.66 15.86 -11.14
C SER A 57 -6.87 16.69 -11.60
N GLU A 58 -8.00 16.60 -10.89
CA GLU A 58 -9.22 17.36 -11.18
C GLU A 58 -8.98 18.88 -11.04
N ASP A 59 -8.25 19.30 -10.00
CA ASP A 59 -7.87 20.71 -9.82
C ASP A 59 -7.02 21.22 -10.99
N ALA A 60 -6.12 20.39 -11.53
CA ALA A 60 -5.33 20.73 -12.71
C ALA A 60 -6.19 20.82 -13.98
N ASP A 61 -7.16 19.91 -14.16
CA ASP A 61 -8.10 19.93 -15.30
C ASP A 61 -8.99 21.19 -15.29
N HIS A 62 -9.24 21.77 -14.13
CA HIS A 62 -9.97 23.05 -13.97
C HIS A 62 -9.07 24.30 -14.04
N GLY A 63 -7.82 24.16 -14.50
CA GLY A 63 -6.89 25.27 -14.72
C GLY A 63 -6.00 25.60 -13.53
N GLY A 64 -6.02 24.78 -12.47
CA GLY A 64 -5.04 24.82 -11.40
C GLY A 64 -3.65 24.34 -11.85
N ALA A 65 -2.62 24.64 -11.05
CA ALA A 65 -1.32 24.03 -11.23
C ALA A 65 -1.29 22.64 -10.58
N ILE A 66 -0.62 21.68 -11.21
CA ILE A 66 -0.45 20.34 -10.64
C ILE A 66 0.42 20.40 -9.38
N ASP A 67 -0.15 20.07 -8.22
CA ASP A 67 0.60 20.00 -6.96
C ASP A 67 1.42 18.70 -6.89
N THR A 68 2.63 18.76 -7.44
CA THR A 68 3.55 17.62 -7.45
C THR A 68 4.03 17.21 -6.06
N VAL A 69 3.97 18.10 -5.06
CA VAL A 69 4.36 17.79 -3.69
C VAL A 69 3.29 16.92 -3.05
N ASP A 70 2.03 17.31 -3.15
CA ASP A 70 0.92 16.52 -2.63
C ASP A 70 0.77 15.19 -3.36
N LEU A 71 0.97 15.15 -4.69
CA LEU A 71 1.00 13.91 -5.46
C LEU A 71 2.08 12.94 -4.96
N LYS A 72 3.30 13.41 -4.71
CA LYS A 72 4.38 12.55 -4.18
C LYS A 72 4.01 11.99 -2.82
N ILE A 73 3.48 12.83 -1.92
CA ILE A 73 3.07 12.43 -0.57
C ILE A 73 1.98 11.36 -0.63
N ASN A 74 0.92 11.58 -1.42
CA ASN A 74 -0.19 10.64 -1.52
C ASN A 74 0.21 9.38 -2.29
N THR A 75 1.08 9.47 -3.31
CA THR A 75 1.63 8.28 -4.00
C THR A 75 2.40 7.38 -3.03
N THR A 76 3.26 7.95 -2.18
CA THR A 76 3.97 7.18 -1.15
C THR A 76 3.01 6.54 -0.14
N LYS A 77 1.96 7.26 0.30
CA LYS A 77 0.92 6.70 1.19
C LYS A 77 0.13 5.56 0.55
N ALA A 78 -0.16 5.67 -0.74
CA ALA A 78 -0.82 4.63 -1.52
C ALA A 78 0.06 3.38 -1.57
N LEU A 79 1.36 3.54 -1.87
CA LEU A 79 2.33 2.44 -1.87
C LEU A 79 2.42 1.77 -0.49
N ILE A 80 2.44 2.55 0.60
CA ILE A 80 2.44 1.99 1.97
C ILE A 80 1.21 1.11 2.19
N SER A 81 0.02 1.57 1.78
CA SER A 81 -1.23 0.82 1.93
C SER A 81 -1.23 -0.46 1.09
N ILE A 82 -0.70 -0.40 -0.14
CA ILE A 82 -0.56 -1.55 -1.03
C ILE A 82 0.40 -2.58 -0.45
N LEU A 83 1.58 -2.17 0.03
CA LEU A 83 2.56 -3.10 0.61
C LEU A 83 2.06 -3.70 1.93
N ARG A 84 1.27 -2.95 2.71
CA ARG A 84 0.57 -3.52 3.88
C ARG A 84 -0.44 -4.58 3.46
N LEU A 85 -1.24 -4.32 2.43
CA LEU A 85 -2.19 -5.30 1.87
C LEU A 85 -1.47 -6.55 1.34
N ALA A 86 -0.37 -6.38 0.62
CA ALA A 86 0.45 -7.47 0.12
C ALA A 86 0.88 -8.39 1.27
N GLU A 87 1.39 -7.81 2.37
CA GLU A 87 1.77 -8.59 3.56
C GLU A 87 0.60 -9.36 4.16
N LEU A 88 -0.55 -8.70 4.36
CA LEU A 88 -1.75 -9.32 4.94
C LEU A 88 -2.26 -10.49 4.10
N LEU A 89 -2.04 -10.43 2.79
CA LEU A 89 -2.38 -11.48 1.82
C LEU A 89 -1.25 -12.50 1.62
N ASN A 90 -0.22 -12.46 2.45
CA ASN A 90 0.97 -13.33 2.38
C ASN A 90 1.71 -13.25 1.03
N MET A 91 1.68 -12.10 0.37
CA MET A 91 2.44 -11.85 -0.85
C MET A 91 3.86 -11.42 -0.51
N SER A 92 4.84 -12.15 -1.06
CA SER A 92 6.24 -11.78 -1.02
C SER A 92 6.61 -10.81 -2.16
N GLU A 93 7.78 -10.19 -2.07
CA GLU A 93 8.41 -9.47 -3.19
C GLU A 93 8.44 -10.28 -4.48
N LYS A 94 8.71 -11.59 -4.41
CA LYS A 94 8.74 -12.46 -5.59
C LYS A 94 7.37 -12.58 -6.22
N ASP A 95 6.32 -12.68 -5.42
CA ASP A 95 4.94 -12.77 -5.91
C ASP A 95 4.51 -11.48 -6.59
N LEU A 96 4.87 -10.33 -6.02
CA LEU A 96 4.62 -9.01 -6.59
C LEU A 96 5.35 -8.81 -7.91
N ILE A 97 6.66 -9.09 -7.95
CA ILE A 97 7.47 -8.98 -9.17
C ILE A 97 6.92 -9.89 -10.26
N LYS A 98 6.69 -11.17 -9.94
CA LYS A 98 6.16 -12.15 -10.89
C LYS A 98 4.83 -11.68 -11.48
N ALA A 99 3.91 -11.18 -10.67
CA ALA A 99 2.61 -10.71 -11.16
C ALA A 99 2.74 -9.50 -12.11
N ILE A 100 3.70 -8.61 -11.86
CA ILE A 100 3.98 -7.46 -12.73
C ILE A 100 4.63 -7.94 -14.04
N GLU A 101 5.63 -8.81 -13.96
CA GLU A 101 6.31 -9.37 -15.13
C GLU A 101 5.34 -10.14 -16.04
N GLU A 102 4.46 -10.96 -15.47
CA GLU A 102 3.39 -11.65 -16.19
C GLU A 102 2.41 -10.69 -16.85
N LYS A 103 2.05 -9.59 -16.16
CA LYS A 103 1.11 -8.59 -16.68
C LYS A 103 1.66 -7.87 -17.92
N TYR A 104 2.96 -7.61 -17.98
CA TYR A 104 3.60 -6.89 -19.08
C TYR A 104 4.31 -7.81 -20.09
N ASN A 105 4.38 -9.11 -19.80
CA ASN A 105 5.14 -10.09 -20.58
C ASN A 105 6.60 -9.68 -20.78
N ASP A 106 7.21 -9.14 -19.72
CA ASP A 106 8.58 -8.63 -19.71
C ASP A 106 9.23 -8.93 -18.35
N ARG A 107 10.56 -9.02 -18.29
CA ARG A 107 11.30 -9.31 -17.07
C ARG A 107 12.06 -8.10 -16.59
N ILE A 108 12.09 -7.91 -15.27
CA ILE A 108 12.95 -6.91 -14.67
C ILE A 108 14.40 -7.35 -14.93
N SER A 109 15.14 -6.53 -15.67
CA SER A 109 16.56 -6.77 -15.87
C SER A 109 17.27 -6.64 -14.52
N PRO A 110 18.15 -7.58 -14.14
CA PRO A 110 18.92 -7.42 -12.92
C PRO A 110 19.74 -6.12 -13.02
N THR A 111 19.53 -5.22 -12.07
CA THR A 111 20.38 -4.03 -11.92
C THR A 111 21.79 -4.49 -11.58
N GLU A 112 22.78 -4.07 -12.38
CA GLU A 112 24.22 -4.25 -12.11
C GLU A 112 24.63 -3.70 -10.74
#